data_AF-A0A1H1MV43-F1
#
_entry.id   AF-A0A1H1MV43-F1
#
_cell.length_a   1.000
_cell.length_b   1.000
_cell.length_c   1.000
_cell.angle_alpha   90.00
_cell.angle_beta   90.00
_cell.angle_gamma   90.00
#
_symmetry.space_group_name_H-M   'P 1'
#
loop_
_entity.id
_entity.type
_entity.pdbx_description
1 polymer ?
#
loop_
_entity_poly.entity_id
_entity_poly.type
_entity_poly.pdbx_seq_one_letter_code
_entity_poly.pdbx_strand_id
1 'polypeptide(L)'
;MDAFLKRVESLTSEEIALIASAQAAAQRTARGQAYRQGRQNVARLDEGGAVAARIEESFLNAVRESGFTGEKVRAQSAVRWAGLVAAFRAELSADECEALESAWLSGLEQAASELAAAV
;
A
#
# COMPACT_ATOMS: atom_id res chain seq x y z
N MET A 1 4.45 -11.21 -5.19
CA MET A 1 4.24 -10.13 -6.18
C MET A 1 2.96 -10.28 -7.00
N ASP A 2 2.78 -11.28 -7.89
CA ASP A 2 1.62 -11.28 -8.81
C ASP A 2 0.24 -11.25 -8.14
N ALA A 3 0.07 -11.95 -7.01
CA ALA A 3 -1.15 -11.89 -6.22
C ALA A 3 -1.42 -10.49 -5.64
N PHE A 4 -0.37 -9.75 -5.27
CA PHE A 4 -0.49 -8.38 -4.76
C PHE A 4 -0.97 -7.44 -5.88
N LEU A 5 -0.39 -7.54 -7.08
CA LEU A 5 -0.78 -6.69 -8.21
C LEU A 5 -2.23 -6.94 -8.63
N LYS A 6 -2.66 -8.20 -8.70
CA LYS A 6 -4.06 -8.56 -8.94
C LYS A 6 -5.01 -7.94 -7.90
N ARG A 7 -4.59 -7.91 -6.64
CA ARG A 7 -5.37 -7.30 -5.56
C ARG A 7 -5.45 -5.77 -5.68
N VAL A 8 -4.36 -5.14 -6.11
CA VAL A 8 -4.33 -3.70 -6.39
C VAL A 8 -5.24 -3.36 -7.56
N GLU A 9 -5.19 -4.14 -8.64
CA GLU A 9 -6.04 -3.95 -9.83
C GLU A 9 -7.53 -4.09 -9.51
N SER A 10 -7.89 -4.93 -8.52
CA SER A 10 -9.28 -5.11 -8.09
C SER A 10 -9.75 -4.10 -7.04
N LEU A 11 -8.99 -3.05 -6.74
CA LEU A 11 -9.38 -2.07 -5.71
C LEU A 11 -10.63 -1.28 -6.13
N THR A 12 -11.61 -1.20 -5.23
CA THR A 12 -12.77 -0.32 -5.42
C THR A 12 -12.43 1.13 -5.07
N SER A 13 -13.30 2.07 -5.48
CA SER A 13 -13.14 3.49 -5.15
C SER A 13 -13.20 3.75 -3.64
N GLU A 14 -14.02 2.98 -2.92
CA GLU A 14 -14.14 3.01 -1.46
C GLU A 14 -12.87 2.48 -0.77
N GLU A 15 -12.35 1.33 -1.23
CA GLU A 15 -11.09 0.78 -0.72
C GLU A 15 -9.93 1.76 -0.91
N ILE A 16 -9.84 2.41 -2.07
CA ILE A 16 -8.83 3.45 -2.35
C ILE A 16 -8.97 4.62 -1.37
N ALA A 17 -10.20 5.07 -1.09
CA ALA A 17 -10.46 6.16 -0.15
C ALA A 17 -10.02 5.79 1.29
N LEU A 18 -10.34 4.59 1.73
CA LEU A 18 -10.01 4.10 3.07
C LEU A 18 -8.51 3.86 3.24
N ILE A 19 -7.82 3.34 2.22
CA ILE A 19 -6.35 3.25 2.22
C ILE A 19 -5.72 4.65 2.30
N ALA A 20 -6.25 5.63 1.57
CA ALA A 20 -5.75 7.02 1.64
C ALA A 20 -5.93 7.61 3.07
N SER A 21 -7.06 7.33 3.71
CA SER A 21 -7.34 7.73 5.09
C SER A 21 -6.39 7.05 6.09
N ALA A 22 -6.22 5.73 5.96
CA ALA A 22 -5.31 4.94 6.79
C ALA A 22 -3.85 5.44 6.66
N GLN A 23 -3.40 5.75 5.44
CA GLN A 23 -2.07 6.33 5.23
C GLN A 23 -1.92 7.68 5.91
N ALA A 24 -2.94 8.53 5.89
CA ALA A 24 -2.92 9.82 6.59
C ALA A 24 -2.79 9.63 8.11
N ALA A 25 -3.47 8.64 8.68
CA ALA A 25 -3.36 8.30 10.10
C ALA A 25 -1.97 7.74 10.45
N ALA A 26 -1.41 6.89 9.59
CA ALA A 26 -0.10 6.24 9.73
C ALA A 26 1.09 7.19 9.55
N GLN A 27 0.93 8.39 8.97
CA GLN A 27 2.03 9.37 8.92
C GLN A 27 2.58 9.74 10.31
N ARG A 28 1.81 9.49 11.38
CA ARG A 28 2.29 9.61 12.77
C ARG A 28 3.28 8.49 13.15
N THR A 29 3.09 7.27 12.65
CA THR A 29 3.97 6.10 12.88
C THR A 29 5.17 6.06 11.92
N ALA A 30 5.12 6.77 10.80
CA ALA A 30 6.24 6.93 9.85
C ALA A 30 7.54 7.51 10.45
N ARG A 31 7.48 7.97 11.71
CA ARG A 31 8.63 8.40 12.51
C ARG A 31 9.31 7.26 13.29
N GLY A 32 8.84 6.02 13.19
CA GLY A 32 9.48 4.85 13.79
C GLY A 32 10.80 4.47 13.10
N GLN A 33 11.71 3.84 13.85
CA GLN A 33 12.99 3.36 13.32
C GLN A 33 12.79 2.27 12.25
N ALA A 34 11.91 1.28 12.51
CA ALA A 34 11.62 0.19 11.58
C ALA A 34 11.09 0.70 10.24
N TYR A 35 10.17 1.67 10.23
CA TYR A 35 9.68 2.28 8.99
C TYR A 35 10.80 2.94 8.17
N ARG A 36 11.70 3.71 8.82
CA ARG A 36 12.83 4.34 8.13
C ARG A 36 13.81 3.31 7.57
N GLN A 37 14.16 2.31 8.37
CA GLN A 37 15.08 1.24 7.97
C GLN A 37 14.50 0.44 6.79
N GLY A 38 13.25 0.00 6.91
CA GLY A 38 12.54 -0.71 5.85
C GLY A 38 12.49 0.08 4.55
N ARG A 39 12.18 1.38 4.61
CA ARG A 39 12.20 2.25 3.41
C ARG A 39 13.57 2.32 2.75
N GLN A 40 14.65 2.41 3.53
CA GLN A 40 16.01 2.42 2.99
C GLN A 40 16.36 1.06 2.37
N ASN A 41 15.99 -0.04 3.01
CA ASN A 41 16.23 -1.39 2.51
C ASN A 41 15.52 -1.62 1.18
N VAL A 42 14.20 -1.35 1.10
CA VAL A 42 13.46 -1.53 -0.16
C VAL A 42 13.91 -0.59 -1.27
N ALA A 43 14.34 0.63 -0.93
CA ALA A 43 14.89 1.56 -1.93
C ALA A 43 16.22 1.05 -2.53
N ARG A 44 17.03 0.35 -1.73
CA ARG A 44 18.26 -0.30 -2.20
C ARG A 44 17.97 -1.57 -3.00
N LEU A 45 16.95 -2.34 -2.61
CA LEU A 45 16.59 -3.59 -3.29
C LEU A 45 15.91 -3.33 -4.64
N ASP A 46 15.09 -2.27 -4.73
CA ASP A 46 14.49 -1.78 -5.98
C ASP A 46 15.34 -0.67 -6.61
N GLU A 47 16.66 -0.82 -6.63
CA GLU A 47 17.54 0.12 -7.31
C GLU A 47 17.16 0.20 -8.81
N GLY A 48 16.85 1.41 -9.29
CA GLY A 48 16.29 1.62 -10.63
C GLY A 48 14.76 1.64 -10.71
N GLY A 49 14.05 1.27 -9.63
CA GLY A 49 12.62 1.52 -9.46
C GLY A 49 11.67 0.67 -10.30
N ALA A 50 12.14 -0.45 -10.86
CA ALA A 50 11.35 -1.28 -11.76
C ALA A 50 10.13 -1.91 -11.08
N VAL A 51 10.29 -2.35 -9.82
CA VAL A 51 9.19 -2.94 -9.04
C VAL A 51 8.19 -1.86 -8.65
N ALA A 52 8.67 -0.71 -8.14
CA ALA A 52 7.82 0.42 -7.82
C ALA A 52 7.01 0.90 -9.04
N ALA A 53 7.62 0.99 -10.22
CA ALA A 53 6.94 1.39 -11.45
C ALA A 53 5.78 0.44 -11.80
N ARG A 54 5.99 -0.88 -11.71
CA ARG A 54 4.95 -1.88 -11.96
C ARG A 54 3.79 -1.78 -10.96
N ILE A 55 4.09 -1.55 -9.68
CA ILE A 55 3.06 -1.36 -8.65
C ILE A 55 2.24 -0.09 -8.92
N GLU A 56 2.92 1.00 -9.27
CA GLU A 56 2.28 2.28 -9.59
C GLU A 56 1.40 2.19 -10.83
N GLU A 57 1.82 1.45 -11.85
CA GLU A 57 1.01 1.17 -13.04
C GLU A 57 -0.29 0.43 -12.69
N SER A 58 -0.21 -0.67 -11.95
CA SER A 58 -1.39 -1.42 -11.49
C SER A 58 -2.34 -0.55 -10.66
N PHE A 59 -1.80 0.29 -9.76
CA PHE A 59 -2.63 1.21 -8.96
C PHE A 59 -3.32 2.27 -9.82
N LEU A 60 -2.62 2.84 -10.81
CA LEU A 60 -3.21 3.82 -11.71
C LEU A 60 -4.30 3.21 -12.59
N ASN A 61 -4.17 1.94 -12.99
CA ASN A 61 -5.22 1.23 -13.70
C ASN A 61 -6.45 1.05 -12.80
N ALA A 62 -6.28 0.59 -11.55
CA ALA A 62 -7.38 0.45 -10.60
C ALA A 62 -8.12 1.79 -10.34
N VAL A 63 -7.39 2.90 -10.21
CA VAL A 63 -8.00 4.24 -10.08
C VAL A 63 -8.85 4.60 -11.29
N ARG A 64 -8.38 4.29 -12.52
CA ARG A 64 -9.15 4.55 -13.74
C ARG A 64 -10.40 3.69 -13.82
N GLU A 65 -10.28 2.39 -13.52
CA GLU A 65 -11.39 1.44 -13.61
C GLU A 65 -12.46 1.66 -12.54
N SER A 66 -12.06 1.98 -11.31
CA SER A 66 -12.98 2.31 -10.21
C SER A 66 -13.64 3.69 -10.34
N GLY A 67 -13.13 4.55 -11.22
CA GLY A 67 -13.60 5.94 -11.35
C GLY A 67 -13.27 6.83 -10.16
N PHE A 68 -12.27 6.48 -9.34
CA PHE A 68 -11.91 7.26 -8.14
C PHE A 68 -11.32 8.64 -8.50
N THR A 69 -11.95 9.71 -8.00
CA THR A 69 -11.57 11.12 -8.29
C THR A 69 -10.94 11.87 -7.11
N GLY A 70 -10.75 11.21 -5.96
CA GLY A 70 -10.20 11.82 -4.74
C GLY A 70 -8.67 11.96 -4.72
N GLU A 71 -8.13 12.30 -3.55
CA GLU A 71 -6.68 12.45 -3.31
C GLU A 71 -5.95 11.09 -3.28
N LYS A 72 -5.59 10.59 -4.47
CA LYS A 72 -4.97 9.26 -4.63
C LYS A 72 -3.51 9.14 -4.20
N VAL A 73 -2.80 10.26 -3.96
CA VAL A 73 -1.35 10.24 -3.65
C VAL A 73 -1.05 9.45 -2.37
N ARG A 74 -1.93 9.56 -1.36
CA ARG A 74 -1.76 8.81 -0.11
C ARG A 74 -1.98 7.32 -0.31
N ALA A 75 -3.05 6.94 -1.02
CA ALA A 75 -3.30 5.55 -1.36
C ALA A 75 -2.15 4.96 -2.19
N GLN A 76 -1.68 5.68 -3.22
CA GLN A 76 -0.53 5.28 -4.03
C GLN A 76 0.71 5.02 -3.16
N SER A 77 0.99 5.91 -2.19
CA SER A 77 2.12 5.71 -1.28
C SER A 77 1.98 4.46 -0.43
N ALA A 78 0.80 4.16 0.11
CA ALA A 78 0.58 2.96 0.92
C ALA A 78 0.72 1.68 0.05
N VAL A 79 0.10 1.69 -1.13
CA VAL A 79 0.18 0.59 -2.11
C VAL A 79 1.62 0.35 -2.54
N ARG A 80 2.40 1.41 -2.80
CA ARG A 80 3.82 1.30 -3.13
C ARG A 80 4.61 0.57 -2.05
N TRP A 81 4.47 0.98 -0.79
CA TRP A 81 5.23 0.36 0.30
C TRP A 81 4.82 -1.10 0.53
N ALA A 82 3.52 -1.39 0.58
CA ALA A 82 3.05 -2.76 0.72
C ALA A 82 3.48 -3.65 -0.46
N GLY A 83 3.47 -3.11 -1.68
CA GLY A 83 3.93 -3.85 -2.86
C GLY A 83 5.42 -4.14 -2.84
N LEU A 84 6.25 -3.19 -2.39
CA LEU A 84 7.68 -3.40 -2.21
C LEU A 84 7.97 -4.45 -1.12
N VAL A 85 7.21 -4.47 -0.03
CA VAL A 85 7.31 -5.55 0.96
C VAL A 85 6.89 -6.89 0.35
N ALA A 86 5.81 -6.94 -0.43
CA ALA A 86 5.39 -8.15 -1.13
C ALA A 86 6.40 -8.64 -2.19
N ALA A 87 7.35 -7.79 -2.61
CA ALA A 87 8.45 -8.13 -3.50
C ALA A 87 9.66 -8.67 -2.74
N PHE A 88 10.00 -8.02 -1.61
CA PHE A 88 11.27 -8.19 -0.90
C PHE A 88 11.09 -8.63 0.55
N ARG A 89 10.05 -9.41 0.83
CA ARG A 89 9.71 -9.84 2.19
C ARG A 89 10.84 -10.64 2.85
N ALA A 90 11.59 -11.42 2.08
CA ALA A 90 12.65 -12.28 2.62
C ALA A 90 13.88 -11.48 3.08
N GLU A 91 14.02 -10.24 2.61
CA GLU A 91 15.14 -9.34 2.83
C GLU A 91 14.85 -8.29 3.92
N LEU A 92 13.64 -8.29 4.47
CA LEU A 92 13.17 -7.35 5.49
C LEU A 92 12.93 -8.06 6.82
N SER A 93 13.06 -7.31 7.92
CA SER A 93 12.62 -7.81 9.22
C SER A 93 11.09 -7.83 9.33
N ALA A 94 10.56 -8.57 10.31
CA ALA A 94 9.12 -8.57 10.58
C ALA A 94 8.59 -7.17 10.90
N ASP A 95 9.31 -6.43 11.76
CA ASP A 95 8.95 -5.06 12.15
C ASP A 95 8.98 -4.08 10.96
N GLU A 96 9.91 -4.26 10.03
CA GLU A 96 9.98 -3.47 8.80
C GLU A 96 8.78 -3.76 7.90
N CYS A 97 8.42 -5.04 7.74
CA CYS A 97 7.26 -5.45 6.96
C CYS A 97 5.97 -4.87 7.56
N GLU A 98 5.76 -5.06 8.86
CA GLU A 98 4.58 -4.55 9.57
C GLU A 98 4.46 -3.03 9.44
N ALA A 99 5.57 -2.30 9.66
CA ALA A 99 5.56 -0.86 9.57
C ALA A 99 5.20 -0.36 8.16
N LEU A 100 5.74 -0.98 7.11
CA LEU A 100 5.52 -0.59 5.71
C LEU A 100 4.15 -1.00 5.16
N GLU A 101 3.60 -2.14 5.60
CA GLU A 101 2.29 -2.65 5.16
C GLU A 101 1.12 -2.07 5.98
N SER A 102 1.38 -1.49 7.15
CA SER A 102 0.36 -1.08 8.13
C SER A 102 -0.82 -0.30 7.54
N ALA A 103 -0.56 0.75 6.76
CA ALA A 103 -1.62 1.59 6.19
C ALA A 103 -2.45 0.86 5.12
N TRP A 104 -1.81 0.02 4.31
CA TRP A 104 -2.49 -0.80 3.31
C TRP A 104 -3.44 -1.79 3.99
N LEU A 105 -2.93 -2.55 4.97
CA LEU A 105 -3.72 -3.56 5.69
C LEU A 105 -4.88 -2.90 6.46
N SER A 106 -4.61 -1.81 7.17
CA SER A 106 -5.64 -1.09 7.94
C SER A 106 -6.74 -0.54 7.03
N GLY A 107 -6.40 -0.05 5.83
CA GLY A 107 -7.39 0.44 4.87
C GLY A 107 -8.31 -0.67 4.36
N LEU A 108 -7.74 -1.84 4.05
CA LEU A 108 -8.52 -3.00 3.61
C LEU A 108 -9.40 -3.60 4.71
N GLU A 109 -8.89 -3.65 5.94
CA GLU A 109 -9.65 -4.13 7.10
C GLU A 109 -10.86 -3.22 7.39
N GLN A 110 -10.67 -1.89 7.31
CA GLN A 110 -11.76 -0.93 7.43
C GLN A 110 -12.84 -1.16 6.36
N ALA A 111 -12.44 -1.36 5.09
CA ALA A 111 -13.38 -1.61 4.01
C ALA A 111 -14.20 -2.90 4.23
N ALA A 112 -13.53 -3.97 4.67
CA ALA A 112 -14.20 -5.23 4.98
C ALA A 112 -15.18 -5.09 6.15
N SER A 113 -14.82 -4.32 7.17
CA SER A 113 -15.68 -4.03 8.33
C SER A 113 -16.93 -3.23 7.93
N GLU A 114 -16.76 -2.20 7.10
CA GLU A 114 -17.88 -1.37 6.61
C GLU A 114 -18.85 -2.19 5.74
N LEU A 115 -18.33 -3.07 4.88
CA LEU A 115 -19.17 -3.99 4.11
C LEU A 115 -19.95 -4.96 5.00
N ALA A 116 -19.32 -5.52 6.04
CA ALA A 116 -19.98 -6.43 6.97
C ALA A 116 -21.08 -5.75 7.80
N ALA A 117 -20.92 -4.45 8.12
CA ALA A 117 -21.93 -3.68 8.83
C ALA A 117 -23.14 -3.27 7.97
N ALA A 118 -23.02 -3.35 6.64
CA ALA A 118 -24.07 -2.99 5.69
C ALA A 118 -25.01 -4.16 5.31
N VAL A 119 -24.75 -5.38 5.81
CA VAL A 119 -25.50 -6.63 5.56
C VAL A 119 -26.37 -6.99 6.76
#